data_AF-A0A7J6R8E8-F1
#
_entry.id   AF-A0A7J6R8E8-F1
#
_cell.length_a   1.000
_cell.length_b   1.000
_cell.length_c   1.000
_cell.angle_alpha   90.00
_cell.angle_beta   90.00
_cell.angle_gamma   90.00
#
_symmetry.space_group_name_H-M   'P 1'
#
loop_
_entity.id
_entity.type
_entity.pdbx_description
1 polymer ?
#
loop_
_entity_poly.entity_id
_entity_poly.type
_entity_poly.pdbx_seq_one_letter_code
_entity_poly.pdbx_strand_id
1 'polypeptide(L)'
;KVMELYQTEVVSGPLYRPQARGLVERTIGTVKRRLAATVNGSEDWDTCIDCVLAGMRAAKSESLGMSPFEYLTGRSMRLPSMVGVAEVKPIQDDARASDINRAERIRQVLNVLNTRSTLVPQFKPGDLVLFSKGLKPRRKSAVAGLFIGPLEIVKSLSP
;
A
#
# COMPACT_ATOMS: atom_id res chain seq x y z
N LYS A 1 -10.10 2.50 24.20
CA LYS A 1 -10.15 3.93 24.59
C LYS A 1 -9.92 4.90 23.44
N VAL A 2 -8.73 5.07 22.82
CA VAL A 2 -8.59 6.06 21.71
C VAL A 2 -9.34 5.64 20.44
N MET A 3 -9.21 4.39 19.97
CA MET A 3 -9.92 3.94 18.75
C MET A 3 -11.44 3.91 18.91
N GLU A 4 -11.90 3.56 20.10
CA GLU A 4 -13.31 3.55 20.49
C GLU A 4 -13.92 4.96 20.50
N LEU A 5 -13.12 5.98 20.86
CA LEU A 5 -13.52 7.39 20.79
C LEU A 5 -13.76 7.85 19.34
N TYR A 6 -12.93 7.40 18.41
CA TYR A 6 -13.04 7.76 16.99
C TYR A 6 -13.95 6.82 16.18
N GLN A 7 -14.62 5.87 16.85
CA GLN A 7 -15.47 4.85 16.21
C GLN A 7 -14.71 4.09 15.09
N THR A 8 -13.42 3.84 15.28
CA THR A 8 -12.60 3.12 14.30
C THR A 8 -12.39 1.66 14.70
N GLU A 9 -12.54 0.77 13.72
CA GLU A 9 -12.27 -0.67 13.91
C GLU A 9 -10.81 -1.00 13.64
N VAL A 10 -10.19 -1.76 14.54
CA VAL A 10 -8.82 -2.25 14.34
C VAL A 10 -8.85 -3.61 13.66
N VAL A 11 -8.43 -3.64 12.40
CA VAL A 11 -8.26 -4.89 11.65
C VAL A 11 -6.81 -5.37 11.75
N SER A 12 -6.60 -6.47 12.49
CA SER A 12 -5.29 -7.12 12.56
C SER A 12 -5.13 -8.13 11.43
N GLY A 13 -3.95 -8.13 10.79
CA GLY A 13 -3.61 -9.09 9.75
C GLY A 13 -3.13 -10.42 10.32
N PRO A 14 -3.02 -11.47 9.48
CA PRO A 14 -2.44 -12.74 9.90
C PRO A 14 -1.01 -12.57 10.42
N LEU A 15 -0.65 -13.35 11.43
CA LEU A 15 0.71 -13.38 11.97
C LEU A 15 1.73 -13.72 10.87
N TYR A 16 2.90 -13.08 10.92
CA TYR A 16 4.04 -13.34 10.04
C TYR A 16 3.76 -13.26 8.52
N ARG A 17 2.73 -12.51 8.10
CA ARG A 17 2.40 -12.29 6.68
C ARG A 17 2.53 -10.80 6.30
N PRO A 18 3.77 -10.27 6.15
CA PRO A 18 3.99 -8.88 5.75
C PRO A 18 3.29 -8.50 4.43
N GLN A 19 3.13 -9.47 3.53
CA GLN A 19 2.42 -9.31 2.26
C GLN A 19 0.96 -8.86 2.45
N ALA A 20 0.32 -9.20 3.58
CA ALA A 20 -1.05 -8.76 3.89
C ALA A 20 -1.15 -7.23 4.02
N ARG A 21 -0.04 -6.54 4.35
CA ARG A 21 0.05 -5.08 4.44
C ARG A 21 1.03 -4.50 3.41
N GLY A 22 1.20 -5.19 2.29
CA GLY A 22 2.23 -4.88 1.30
C GLY A 22 2.11 -3.51 0.62
N LEU A 23 0.93 -2.85 0.67
CA LEU A 23 0.81 -1.46 0.18
C LEU A 23 1.55 -0.48 1.10
N VAL A 24 1.36 -0.63 2.42
CA VAL A 24 2.04 0.22 3.42
C VAL A 24 3.54 0.00 3.37
N GLU A 25 3.98 -1.26 3.31
CA GLU A 25 5.41 -1.60 3.23
C GLU A 25 6.09 -1.00 1.99
N ARG A 26 5.43 -1.07 0.82
CA ARG A 26 5.92 -0.42 -0.41
C ARG A 26 5.98 1.10 -0.29
N THR A 27 4.97 1.71 0.33
CA THR A 27 4.98 3.16 0.60
C THR A 27 6.14 3.54 1.52
N ILE A 28 6.35 2.81 2.61
CA ILE A 28 7.47 3.03 3.53
C ILE A 28 8.81 2.90 2.81
N GLY A 29 9.00 1.86 1.98
CA GLY A 29 10.22 1.70 1.18
C GLY A 29 10.47 2.86 0.22
N THR A 30 9.40 3.40 -0.38
CA THR A 30 9.48 4.58 -1.26
C THR A 30 9.87 5.84 -0.49
N VAL A 31 9.27 6.07 0.68
CA VAL A 31 9.62 7.21 1.55
C VAL A 31 11.09 7.14 1.94
N LYS A 32 11.57 5.97 2.40
CA LYS A 32 12.99 5.76 2.75
C LYS A 32 13.93 6.08 1.60
N ARG A 33 13.61 5.59 0.38
CA ARG A 33 14.43 5.85 -0.81
C ARG A 33 14.50 7.33 -1.15
N ARG A 34 13.37 8.04 -1.07
CA ARG A 34 13.32 9.48 -1.33
C ARG A 34 14.08 10.28 -0.27
N LEU A 35 13.89 9.96 1.01
CA LEU A 35 14.66 10.57 2.10
C LEU A 35 16.16 10.36 1.93
N ALA A 36 16.60 9.15 1.61
CA ALA A 36 18.02 8.88 1.36
C ALA A 36 18.61 9.76 0.24
N ALA A 37 17.81 10.06 -0.79
CA ALA A 37 18.23 10.95 -1.88
C ALA A 37 18.21 12.44 -1.49
N THR A 38 17.30 12.86 -0.61
CA THR A 38 17.16 14.26 -0.19
C THR A 38 18.16 14.66 0.90
N VAL A 39 18.45 13.76 1.84
CA VAL A 39 19.18 14.06 3.07
C VAL A 39 20.72 14.00 2.86
N ASN A 40 21.20 13.28 1.83
CA ASN A 40 22.62 13.20 1.42
C ASN A 40 23.65 13.12 2.57
N GLY A 41 23.33 12.40 3.66
CA GLY A 41 24.22 12.20 4.81
C GLY A 41 24.03 13.16 6.00
N SER A 42 23.11 14.12 5.95
CA SER A 42 22.70 14.88 7.15
C SER A 42 21.87 14.02 8.11
N GLU A 43 21.83 14.37 9.40
CA GLU A 43 20.94 13.75 10.38
C GLU A 43 19.53 14.37 10.40
N ASP A 44 19.31 15.46 9.62
CA ASP A 44 18.05 16.24 9.59
C ASP A 44 16.94 15.61 8.72
N TRP A 45 16.77 14.29 8.78
CA TRP A 45 15.80 13.57 7.95
C TRP A 45 14.35 13.93 8.28
N ASP A 46 14.09 14.36 9.51
CA ASP A 46 12.80 14.80 10.04
C ASP A 46 12.33 16.08 9.36
N THR A 47 13.21 17.07 9.15
CA THR A 47 12.87 18.30 8.42
C THR A 47 12.56 18.05 6.95
N CYS A 48 13.16 17.01 6.37
CA CYS A 48 12.96 16.65 4.97
C CYS A 48 11.66 15.86 4.74
N ILE A 49 10.99 15.37 5.79
CA ILE A 49 9.84 14.48 5.64
C ILE A 49 8.67 15.16 4.93
N ASP A 50 8.38 16.42 5.26
CA ASP A 50 7.27 17.17 4.68
C ASP A 50 7.52 17.44 3.19
N CYS A 51 8.77 17.75 2.82
CA CYS A 51 9.17 17.95 1.44
C CYS A 51 9.00 16.64 0.63
N VAL A 52 9.46 15.51 1.16
CA VAL A 52 9.32 14.20 0.51
C VAL A 52 7.85 13.81 0.36
N LEU A 53 7.04 13.98 1.41
CA LEU A 53 5.61 13.69 1.38
C LEU A 53 4.86 14.60 0.40
N ALA A 54 5.20 15.89 0.35
CA ALA A 54 4.63 16.83 -0.62
C ALA A 54 4.96 16.41 -2.06
N GLY A 55 6.22 16.07 -2.33
CA GLY A 55 6.64 15.55 -3.63
C GLY A 55 5.99 14.21 -4.00
N MET A 56 5.68 13.35 -3.02
CA MET A 56 4.91 12.12 -3.26
C MET A 56 3.45 12.39 -3.59
N ARG A 57 2.83 13.36 -2.91
CA ARG A 57 1.43 13.75 -3.12
C ARG A 57 1.21 14.46 -4.45
N ALA A 58 2.18 15.23 -4.92
CA ALA A 58 2.12 15.97 -6.18
C ALA A 58 2.57 15.15 -7.41
N ALA A 59 3.42 14.14 -7.23
CA ALA A 59 3.90 13.33 -8.35
C ALA A 59 2.75 12.49 -8.95
N LYS A 60 2.57 12.59 -10.27
CA LYS A 60 1.61 11.75 -11.00
C LYS A 60 2.06 10.30 -10.96
N SER A 61 1.15 9.41 -10.59
CA SER A 61 1.39 7.98 -10.67
C SER A 61 1.17 7.52 -12.11
N GLU A 62 2.09 6.73 -12.67
CA GLU A 62 1.97 6.19 -14.03
C GLU A 62 0.70 5.35 -14.21
N SER A 63 0.35 4.56 -13.20
CA SER A 63 -0.82 3.68 -13.24
C SER A 63 -2.14 4.44 -13.17
N LEU A 64 -2.20 5.56 -12.45
CA LEU A 64 -3.41 6.39 -12.34
C LEU A 64 -3.45 7.53 -13.38
N GLY A 65 -2.31 7.96 -13.92
CA GLY A 65 -2.17 9.14 -14.76
C GLY A 65 -2.40 10.48 -14.04
N MET A 66 -2.62 10.45 -12.72
CA MET A 66 -2.95 11.58 -11.86
C MET A 66 -2.20 11.49 -10.53
N SER A 67 -2.04 12.60 -9.83
CA SER A 67 -1.34 12.62 -8.54
C SER A 67 -2.26 12.12 -7.40
N PRO A 68 -1.71 11.54 -6.31
CA PRO A 68 -2.53 11.14 -5.16
C PRO A 68 -3.33 12.30 -4.56
N PHE A 69 -2.79 13.52 -4.57
CA PHE A 69 -3.50 14.70 -4.08
C PHE A 69 -4.69 15.06 -4.99
N GLU A 70 -4.49 15.05 -6.31
CA GLU A 70 -5.57 15.24 -7.28
C GLU A 70 -6.64 14.16 -7.15
N TYR A 71 -6.24 12.91 -6.90
CA TYR A 71 -7.18 11.81 -6.71
C TYR A 71 -8.10 11.99 -5.50
N LEU A 72 -7.56 12.45 -4.36
CA LEU A 72 -8.33 12.62 -3.15
C LEU A 72 -9.17 13.90 -3.15
N THR A 73 -8.61 14.99 -3.67
CA THR A 73 -9.19 16.33 -3.53
C THR A 73 -9.87 16.83 -4.80
N GLY A 74 -9.61 16.21 -5.96
CA GLY A 74 -10.02 16.70 -7.27
C GLY A 74 -9.29 17.96 -7.73
N ARG A 75 -8.22 18.38 -7.04
CA ARG A 75 -7.50 19.64 -7.30
C ARG A 75 -6.03 19.38 -7.54
N SER A 76 -5.40 20.15 -8.44
CA SER A 76 -3.94 20.11 -8.61
C SER A 76 -3.23 20.69 -7.39
N MET A 77 -2.21 19.97 -6.91
CA MET A 77 -1.43 20.38 -5.74
C MET A 77 -0.57 21.60 -6.09
N ARG A 78 -0.65 22.66 -5.28
CA ARG A 78 0.23 23.84 -5.39
C ARG A 78 1.53 23.58 -4.65
N LEU A 79 2.64 23.59 -5.37
CA LEU A 79 3.98 23.46 -4.80
C LEU A 79 4.68 24.83 -4.74
N PRO A 80 5.60 25.06 -3.80
CA PRO A 80 6.40 26.29 -3.76
C PRO A 80 7.14 26.56 -5.08
N SER A 81 7.56 25.52 -5.81
CA SER A 81 8.22 25.62 -7.12
C SER A 81 7.30 26.11 -8.25
N MET A 82 5.99 26.14 -8.04
CA MET A 82 5.00 26.60 -9.03
C MET A 82 4.62 28.08 -8.85
N VAL A 83 5.18 28.75 -7.83
CA VAL A 83 4.96 30.18 -7.60
C VAL A 83 5.69 30.96 -8.69
N GLY A 84 4.96 31.43 -9.70
CA GLY A 84 5.47 32.27 -10.79
C GLY A 84 5.42 31.67 -12.19
N VAL A 85 5.07 30.38 -12.33
CA VAL A 85 4.86 29.72 -13.64
C VAL A 85 3.36 29.60 -13.89
N ALA A 86 2.91 30.10 -15.03
CA ALA A 86 1.55 30.60 -15.27
C ALA A 86 0.41 29.55 -15.36
N GLU A 87 -0.81 30.11 -15.43
CA GLU A 87 -2.14 29.53 -15.65
C GLU A 87 -2.80 28.77 -14.48
N VAL A 88 -3.50 29.57 -13.67
CA VAL A 88 -4.55 29.08 -12.78
C VAL A 88 -5.66 28.47 -13.63
N LYS A 89 -5.71 27.14 -13.76
CA LYS A 89 -6.96 26.49 -14.19
C LYS A 89 -8.04 26.87 -13.16
N PRO A 90 -9.15 27.48 -13.59
CA PRO A 90 -10.22 27.83 -12.67
C PRO A 90 -10.69 26.56 -11.93
N ILE A 91 -11.15 26.74 -10.69
CA ILE A 91 -11.72 25.66 -9.88
C ILE A 91 -12.97 25.19 -10.62
N GLN A 92 -12.85 24.12 -11.41
CA GLN A 92 -13.98 23.49 -12.08
C GLN A 92 -14.55 22.43 -11.13
N ASP A 93 -15.55 22.83 -10.34
CA ASP A 93 -16.24 21.92 -9.41
C ASP A 93 -16.94 20.76 -10.17
N ASP A 94 -17.24 20.96 -11.46
CA ASP A 94 -17.96 20.04 -12.35
C ASP A 94 -17.08 18.85 -12.82
N ALA A 95 -15.75 18.99 -12.78
CA ALA A 95 -14.80 17.99 -13.29
C ALA A 95 -14.54 16.82 -12.30
N ARG A 96 -14.92 17.00 -11.02
CA ARG A 96 -14.64 16.02 -9.96
C ARG A 96 -15.34 14.67 -10.20
N ALA A 97 -16.58 14.70 -10.68
CA ALA A 97 -17.34 13.48 -10.96
C ALA A 97 -16.74 12.69 -12.14
N SER A 98 -16.30 13.36 -13.20
CA SER A 98 -15.63 12.71 -14.34
C SER A 98 -14.28 12.09 -13.97
N ASP A 99 -13.53 12.75 -13.08
CA ASP A 99 -12.21 12.29 -12.63
C ASP A 99 -12.31 11.09 -11.67
N ILE A 100 -13.29 11.07 -10.77
CA ILE A 100 -13.58 9.91 -9.91
C ILE A 100 -13.96 8.70 -10.78
N ASN A 101 -14.88 8.89 -11.74
CA ASN A 101 -15.28 7.82 -12.67
C ASN A 101 -14.11 7.30 -13.53
N ARG A 102 -13.16 8.18 -13.90
CA ARG A 102 -11.94 7.78 -14.61
C ARG A 102 -11.05 6.91 -13.72
N ALA A 103 -10.83 7.33 -12.48
CA ALA A 103 -9.94 6.62 -11.57
C ALA A 103 -10.53 5.29 -11.07
N GLU A 104 -11.86 5.19 -10.91
CA GLU A 104 -12.55 3.92 -10.67
C GLU A 104 -12.39 2.95 -11.85
N ARG A 105 -12.50 3.43 -13.08
CA ARG A 105 -12.24 2.62 -14.29
C ARG A 105 -10.80 2.11 -14.32
N ILE A 106 -9.83 2.96 -14.02
CA ILE A 106 -8.42 2.55 -13.92
C ILE A 106 -8.25 1.48 -12.84
N ARG A 107 -8.88 1.65 -11.67
CA ARG A 107 -8.83 0.66 -10.59
C ARG A 107 -9.44 -0.67 -10.99
N GLN A 108 -10.55 -0.66 -11.73
CA GLN A 108 -11.16 -1.88 -12.28
C GLN A 108 -10.21 -2.59 -13.26
N VAL A 109 -9.58 -1.85 -14.19
CA VAL A 109 -8.62 -2.42 -15.15
C VAL A 109 -7.40 -3.02 -14.43
N LEU A 110 -6.83 -2.30 -13.46
CA LEU A 110 -5.69 -2.80 -12.68
C LEU A 110 -6.04 -4.06 -11.88
N ASN A 111 -7.26 -4.16 -11.34
CA ASN A 111 -7.72 -5.36 -10.64
C ASN A 111 -7.79 -6.57 -11.59
N VAL A 112 -8.27 -6.39 -12.83
CA VAL A 112 -8.34 -7.46 -13.84
C VAL A 112 -6.93 -7.94 -14.20
N LEU A 113 -5.97 -7.03 -14.39
CA LEU A 113 -4.59 -7.41 -14.73
C LEU A 113 -3.87 -8.15 -13.60
N ASN A 114 -4.20 -7.84 -12.34
CA ASN A 114 -3.61 -8.46 -11.16
C ASN A 114 -4.21 -9.85 -10.83
N THR A 115 -5.16 -10.36 -11.61
CA THR A 115 -5.69 -11.74 -11.47
C THR A 115 -4.78 -12.80 -12.04
N ARG A 116 -3.69 -12.42 -12.72
CA ARG A 116 -2.75 -13.37 -13.32
C ARG A 116 -1.67 -13.76 -12.32
N SER A 117 -2.00 -14.69 -11.42
CA SER A 117 -0.98 -15.46 -10.69
C SER A 117 -1.47 -16.88 -10.38
N THR A 118 -0.75 -17.83 -10.99
CA THR A 118 -0.40 -19.21 -10.59
C THR A 118 -1.34 -19.95 -9.64
N LEU A 119 -1.78 -21.16 -10.03
CA LEU A 119 -2.36 -22.24 -9.22
C LEU A 119 -2.17 -22.06 -7.71
N VAL A 120 -3.04 -21.26 -7.07
CA VAL A 120 -3.05 -21.13 -5.62
C VAL A 120 -3.84 -22.32 -5.11
N PRO A 121 -3.28 -23.20 -4.27
CA PRO A 121 -4.03 -24.29 -3.68
C PRO A 121 -5.22 -23.72 -2.89
N GLN A 122 -6.44 -24.07 -3.30
CA GLN A 122 -7.65 -23.77 -2.54
C GLN A 122 -7.83 -24.85 -1.49
N PHE A 123 -7.86 -24.45 -0.22
CA PHE A 123 -8.03 -25.37 0.89
C PHE A 123 -9.49 -25.39 1.37
N LYS A 124 -9.99 -26.57 1.71
CA LYS A 124 -11.34 -26.77 2.24
C LYS A 124 -11.30 -27.11 3.73
N PRO A 125 -12.37 -26.77 4.49
CA PRO A 125 -12.52 -27.28 5.84
C PRO A 125 -12.47 -28.82 5.84
N GLY A 126 -11.69 -29.40 6.75
CA GLY A 126 -11.42 -30.84 6.81
C GLY A 126 -10.11 -31.28 6.12
N ASP A 127 -9.47 -30.42 5.33
CA ASP A 127 -8.16 -30.74 4.74
C ASP A 127 -7.06 -30.71 5.81
N LEU A 128 -6.13 -31.66 5.73
CA LEU A 128 -4.93 -31.70 6.57
C LEU A 128 -3.81 -30.88 5.93
N VAL A 129 -3.35 -29.86 6.64
CA VAL A 129 -2.30 -28.93 6.19
C VAL A 129 -1.13 -28.86 7.16
N LEU A 130 0.03 -28.55 6.61
CA LEU A 130 1.22 -28.22 7.39
C LEU A 130 1.33 -26.70 7.54
N PHE A 131 1.43 -26.23 8.78
CA PHE A 131 1.56 -24.81 9.08
C PHE A 131 3.05 -24.41 9.16
N SER A 132 3.47 -23.45 8.34
CA SER A 132 4.84 -22.92 8.42
C SER A 132 4.97 -21.95 9.59
N LYS A 133 5.99 -22.13 10.44
CA LYS A 133 6.27 -21.25 11.59
C LYS A 133 6.68 -19.82 11.19
N GLY A 134 6.89 -19.53 9.91
CA GLY A 134 7.25 -18.18 9.41
C GLY A 134 8.65 -17.68 9.81
N LEU A 135 9.32 -18.35 10.74
CA LEU A 135 10.69 -18.06 11.14
C LEU A 135 11.64 -18.81 10.19
N LYS A 136 12.35 -18.08 9.33
CA LYS A 136 13.56 -18.63 8.71
C LYS A 136 14.56 -18.85 9.86
N PRO A 137 14.99 -20.09 10.14
CA PRO A 137 15.95 -20.31 11.20
C PRO A 137 17.26 -19.59 10.83
N ARG A 138 17.86 -18.88 11.79
CA ARG A 138 19.11 -18.11 11.61
C ARG A 138 20.30 -19.00 11.19
N ARG A 139 20.17 -20.33 11.36
CA ARG A 139 21.04 -21.37 10.83
C ARG A 139 20.21 -22.34 10.00
N LYS A 140 20.79 -22.94 8.95
CA LYS A 140 20.16 -23.97 8.11
C LYS A 140 19.90 -25.25 8.94
N SER A 141 18.92 -25.25 9.84
CA SER A 141 18.46 -26.48 10.47
C SER A 141 17.61 -27.23 9.46
N ALA A 142 17.83 -28.53 9.35
CA ALA A 142 17.13 -29.43 8.44
C ALA A 142 15.60 -29.21 8.49
N VAL A 143 14.97 -29.46 7.35
CA VAL A 143 13.56 -29.23 6.95
C VAL A 143 12.50 -29.52 8.04
N ALA A 144 12.83 -30.38 9.01
CA ALA A 144 12.00 -30.80 10.14
C ALA A 144 11.57 -29.67 11.12
N GLY A 145 12.24 -28.52 11.16
CA GLY A 145 11.89 -27.42 12.09
C GLY A 145 10.89 -26.38 11.56
N LEU A 146 10.60 -26.41 10.26
CA LEU A 146 9.90 -25.31 9.56
C LEU A 146 8.37 -25.42 9.62
N PHE A 147 7.84 -26.63 9.81
CA PHE A 147 6.41 -26.92 9.71
C PHE A 147 5.89 -27.58 10.99
N ILE A 148 4.65 -27.23 11.36
CA ILE A 148 3.87 -27.84 12.43
C ILE A 148 2.70 -28.60 11.78
N GLY A 149 2.39 -29.79 12.29
CA GLY A 149 1.20 -30.53 11.87
C GLY A 149 1.54 -31.86 11.19
N PRO A 150 0.52 -32.65 10.85
CA PRO A 150 -0.72 -32.21 10.18
C PRO A 150 -1.74 -31.51 11.09
N LEU A 151 -2.33 -30.42 10.62
CA LEU A 151 -3.41 -29.68 11.26
C LEU A 151 -4.64 -29.69 10.35
N GLU A 152 -5.82 -29.84 10.93
CA GLU A 152 -7.08 -29.79 10.20
C GLU A 152 -7.60 -28.36 10.07
N ILE A 153 -8.12 -28.00 8.89
CA ILE A 153 -8.77 -26.72 8.69
C ILE A 153 -10.19 -26.75 9.25
N VAL A 154 -10.44 -26.00 10.32
CA VAL A 154 -11.77 -25.89 10.93
C VAL A 154 -12.68 -24.95 10.15
N LYS A 155 -12.13 -23.86 9.59
CA LYS A 155 -12.91 -22.82 8.92
C LYS A 155 -12.09 -22.09 7.87
N SER A 156 -12.69 -21.84 6.71
CA SER A 156 -12.18 -20.88 5.73
C SER A 156 -12.79 -19.50 5.95
N LEU A 157 -11.96 -18.45 5.95
CA LEU A 157 -12.38 -17.06 6.17
C LEU A 157 -12.48 -16.25 4.86
N SER A 158 -12.06 -16.83 3.73
CA SER A 158 -12.12 -16.23 2.39
C SER A 158 -12.26 -17.33 1.33
N PRO A 159 -13.07 -17.13 0.28
CA PRO A 159 -13.19 -18.08 -0.84
C PRO A 159 -11.94 -18.13 -1.72
#